data_AF-A0A537TLI5-F1
#
_entry.id   AF-A0A537TLI5-F1
#
_cell.length_a   1.000
_cell.length_b   1.000
_cell.length_c   1.000
_cell.angle_alpha   90.00
_cell.angle_beta   90.00
_cell.angle_gamma   90.00
#
_symmetry.space_group_name_H-M   'P 1'
#
loop_
_entity.id
_entity.type
_entity.pdbx_description
1 polymer ?
#
loop_
_entity_poly.entity_id
_entity_poly.type
_entity_poly.pdbx_seq_one_letter_code
_entity_poly.pdbx_strand_id
1 'polypeptide(L)' 'MPTPKECRQHAEECVKLANETPQIYARLALLELAAEFRDVADELEGRSRLSHASRPRARHSAATPARRRRA' A
#
# COMPACT_ATOMS: atom_id res chain seq x y z
N MET A 1 0.60 -9.69 8.26
CA MET A 1 -0.05 -9.35 6.97
C MET A 1 1.06 -9.16 5.95
N PRO A 2 0.98 -9.80 4.77
CA PRO A 2 1.97 -9.61 3.71
C PRO A 2 2.03 -8.14 3.30
N THR A 3 3.21 -7.70 2.88
CA THR A 3 3.46 -6.36 2.35
C THR A 3 2.99 -6.26 0.89
N PRO A 4 2.70 -5.05 0.36
CA PRO A 4 2.39 -4.90 -1.07
C PRO A 4 3.42 -5.55 -2.00
N LYS A 5 4.70 -5.49 -1.60
CA LYS A 5 5.81 -6.09 -2.37
C LYS A 5 5.72 -7.61 -2.40
N GLU A 6 5.42 -8.24 -1.27
CA GLU A 6 5.24 -9.70 -1.19
C GLU A 6 4.01 -10.15 -1.99
N CYS A 7 2.90 -9.39 -1.93
CA CYS A 7 1.73 -9.66 -2.77
C CYS A 7 2.08 -9.61 -4.28
N ARG A 8 2.85 -8.61 -4.73
CA ARG A 8 3.29 -8.54 -6.13
C ARG A 8 4.20 -9.71 -6.52
N GLN A 9 5.11 -10.10 -5.62
CA GLN A 9 5.97 -11.27 -5.83
C GLN A 9 5.14 -12.56 -6.00
N HIS A 10 4.14 -12.78 -5.15
CA HIS A 10 3.25 -13.94 -5.27
C HIS A 10 2.41 -13.91 -6.55
N ALA A 11 1.97 -12.74 -7.02
CA ALA A 11 1.30 -12.62 -8.31
C ALA A 11 2.22 -13.05 -9.48
N GLU A 12 3.50 -12.66 -9.44
CA GLU A 12 4.47 -13.07 -10.46
C GLU A 12 4.76 -14.58 -10.42
N GLU A 13 4.87 -15.16 -9.23
CA GLU A 13 5.03 -16.61 -9.05
C GLU A 13 3.84 -17.39 -9.60
N CYS A 14 2.62 -16.93 -9.34
CA CYS A 14 1.40 -17.54 -9.89
C CYS A 14 1.39 -17.51 -11.42
N VAL A 15 1.80 -16.39 -12.04
CA VAL A 15 1.89 -16.28 -13.50
C VAL A 15 2.96 -17.22 -14.07
N LYS A 16 4.13 -17.35 -13.41
CA LYS A 16 5.18 -18.29 -13.83
C LYS A 16 4.66 -19.73 -13.80
N LEU A 17 4.07 -20.15 -12.68
CA LEU A 17 3.45 -21.47 -12.57
C LEU A 17 2.35 -21.69 -13.61
N ALA A 18 1.53 -20.67 -13.89
CA ALA A 18 0.45 -20.76 -14.87
C ALA A 18 0.98 -21.04 -16.29
N ASN A 19 2.15 -20.50 -16.63
CA ASN A 19 2.79 -20.73 -17.92
C ASN A 19 3.43 -22.13 -18.03
N GLU A 20 3.82 -22.72 -16.91
CA GLU A 20 4.39 -24.07 -16.84
C GLU A 20 3.31 -25.16 -16.72
N THR A 21 2.08 -24.79 -16.35
CA THR A 21 0.99 -25.72 -16.07
C THR A 21 0.26 -26.14 -17.35
N PRO A 22 0.22 -27.45 -17.69
CA PRO A 22 -0.51 -27.93 -18.87
C PRO A 22 -2.02 -28.08 -18.62
N GLN A 23 -2.46 -28.16 -17.36
CA GLN A 23 -3.88 -28.26 -17.03
C GLN A 23 -4.56 -26.89 -17.14
N ILE A 24 -5.48 -26.75 -18.12
CA ILE A 24 -6.17 -25.49 -18.42
C ILE A 24 -6.86 -24.90 -17.18
N TYR A 25 -7.55 -25.72 -16.39
CA TYR A 25 -8.24 -25.25 -15.18
C TYR A 25 -7.29 -24.74 -14.11
N ALA A 26 -6.15 -25.41 -13.90
CA ALA A 26 -5.15 -24.95 -12.96
C ALA A 26 -4.47 -23.67 -13.44
N ARG A 27 -4.22 -23.54 -14.75
CA ARG A 27 -3.73 -22.29 -15.36
C ARG A 27 -4.70 -21.13 -15.12
N LEU A 28 -6.01 -21.33 -15.31
CA LEU A 28 -7.02 -20.30 -15.04
C LEU A 28 -7.02 -19.89 -13.56
N ALA A 29 -7.07 -20.87 -12.65
CA ALA A 29 -7.06 -20.60 -11.21
C ALA A 29 -5.80 -19.82 -10.77
N LEU A 30 -4.63 -20.15 -11.33
CA LEU A 30 -3.38 -19.42 -11.05
C LEU A 30 -3.41 -17.98 -11.57
N LEU A 31 -4.04 -17.73 -12.72
CA LEU A 31 -4.18 -16.38 -13.26
C LEU A 31 -5.18 -15.53 -12.44
N GLU A 32 -6.28 -16.13 -11.98
CA GLU A 32 -7.24 -15.50 -11.07
C GLU A 32 -6.56 -15.14 -9.75
N LEU A 33 -5.82 -16.09 -9.16
CA LEU A 33 -5.07 -15.87 -7.93
C LEU A 33 -4.01 -14.77 -8.09
N ALA A 34 -3.33 -14.70 -9.24
CA ALA A 34 -2.39 -13.62 -9.54
C ALA A 34 -3.08 -12.24 -9.59
N ALA A 35 -4.31 -12.17 -10.08
CA ALA A 35 -5.08 -10.93 -10.09
C ALA A 35 -5.47 -10.51 -8.67
N GLU A 36 -5.95 -11.43 -7.85
CA GLU A 36 -6.29 -11.17 -6.44
C GLU A 36 -5.09 -10.62 -5.66
N PHE A 37 -3.90 -11.20 -5.85
CA PHE A 37 -2.68 -10.70 -5.21
C PHE A 37 -2.33 -9.27 -5.64
N ARG A 38 -2.57 -8.88 -6.89
CA ARG A 38 -2.34 -7.50 -7.37
C ARG A 38 -3.34 -6.54 -6.72
N ASP A 39 -4.61 -6.90 -6.68
CA ASP A 39 -5.65 -6.10 -6.05
C ASP A 39 -5.36 -5.85 -4.56
N VAL A 40 -4.95 -6.90 -3.84
CA VAL A 40 -4.52 -6.79 -2.44
C VAL A 40 -3.30 -5.89 -2.29
N ALA A 41 -2.31 -5.97 -3.20
CA ALA A 41 -1.15 -5.09 -3.15
C ALA A 41 -1.54 -3.62 -3.31
N ASP A 42 -2.45 -3.32 -4.24
CA ASP A 42 -2.91 -1.97 -4.54
C ASP A 42 -3.79 -1.41 -3.40
N GLU A 43 -4.63 -2.24 -2.79
CA GLU A 43 -5.35 -1.87 -1.57
C GLU A 43 -4.42 -1.52 -0.41
N LEU A 44 -3.39 -2.34 -0.17
CA LEU A 44 -2.42 -2.10 0.89
C LEU A 44 -1.62 -0.81 0.64
N GLU A 45 -1.27 -0.53 -0.61
CA GLU A 45 -0.59 0.70 -1.00
C GLU A 45 -1.52 1.93 -0.82
N GLY A 46 -2.78 1.82 -1.21
CA GLY A 46 -3.80 2.86 -1.02
C GLY A 46 -4.04 3.20 0.45
N ARG A 47 -4.16 2.18 1.31
CA ARG A 47 -4.31 2.35 2.77
C ARG A 47 -3.07 3.01 3.39
N SER A 48 -1.87 2.65 2.95
CA SER A 48 -0.62 3.27 3.40
C SER A 48 -0.58 4.77 3.08
N ARG A 49 -1.00 5.15 1.86
CA ARG A 49 -1.04 6.56 1.43
C ARG A 49 -2.03 7.40 2.26
N LEU A 50 -3.21 6.86 2.57
CA LEU A 50 -4.20 7.52 3.43
C LEU A 50 -3.72 7.67 4.88
N SER A 51 -2.96 6.68 5.37
CA SER A 51 -2.37 6.70 6.72
C SER A 51 -1.22 7.71 6.85
N HIS A 52 -0.49 7.98 5.75
CA HIS A 52 0.56 9.00 5.73
C HIS A 52 0.04 10.43 5.52
N ALA A 53 -1.12 10.60 4.89
CA ALA A 53 -1.75 11.91 4.68
C ALA A 53 -2.34 12.51 5.97
N SER A 54 -2.57 11.69 7.00
CA SER A 54 -3.27 12.06 8.24
C SER A 54 -2.36 12.60 9.35
N ARG A 55 -1.14 13.04 9.03
CA ARG A 55 -0.34 13.89 9.93
C ARG A 55 -0.57 15.36 9.57
N PRO A 56 -1.52 16.07 10.21
CA PRO A 56 -1.55 17.52 10.09
C PRO A 56 -0.22 18.02 10.66
N ARG A 57 0.60 18.66 9.82
CA ARG A 57 1.68 19.49 10.31
C ARG A 57 1.05 20.48 11.26
N ALA A 58 1.28 20.30 12.55
CA ALA A 58 1.02 21.29 13.58
C ALA A 58 1.90 22.52 13.28
N ARG A 59 1.49 23.30 12.29
CA ARG A 59 1.90 24.69 12.09
C ARG A 59 1.17 25.49 13.17
N HIS A 60 1.67 25.43 14.40
CA HIS A 60 1.43 26.49 15.36
C HIS A 60 2.63 27.44 15.29
N SER A 61 2.64 28.27 14.25
CA SER A 61 3.21 29.60 14.33
C SER A 61 2.17 30.50 14.99
N ALA A 62 2.60 31.25 16.02
CA ALA A 62 1.98 32.39 16.70
C ALA A 62 1.92 32.11 18.22
N ALA A 63 2.43 32.94 19.13
CA ALA A 63 2.86 34.32 19.02
C ALA A 63 3.85 34.65 20.15
N THR A 64 4.76 35.55 19.84
CA THR A 64 5.66 36.25 20.77
C THR A 64 4.86 36.94 21.88
N PRO A 65 5.13 36.74 23.18
CA PRO A 65 4.60 37.62 24.21
C PRO A 65 5.44 38.89 24.26
N ALA A 66 5.14 39.86 23.39
CA ALA A 66 5.55 41.24 23.59
C ALA A 66 4.53 41.92 24.52
N ARG A 67 4.81 42.00 25.83
CA ARG A 67 4.11 42.96 26.69
C ARG A 67 5.01 43.59 27.76
N ARG A 68 5.56 44.73 27.33
CA ARG A 68 5.67 46.02 28.02
C ARG A 68 6.44 46.12 29.35
N ARG A 69 7.56 46.84 29.24
CA ARG A 69 8.23 47.66 30.26
C ARG A 69 7.30 48.71 30.91
N ARG A 70 7.60 48.97 32.19
CA ARG A 70 7.47 50.22 33.00
C ARG A 70 6.07 50.74 33.36
N ALA A 71 5.82 50.83 34.68
CA ALA A 71 5.95 52.07 35.44
C ALA A 71 6.45 51.71 36.85
#